data_AF-A0A936QNC3-F1
#
_entry.id   AF-A0A936QNC3-F1
#
_cell.length_a   1.000
_cell.length_b   1.000
_cell.length_c   1.000
_cell.angle_alpha   90.00
_cell.angle_beta   90.00
_cell.angle_gamma   90.00
#
_symmetry.space_group_name_H-M   'P 1'
#
loop_
_entity.id
_entity.type
_entity.pdbx_description
1 polymer ?
#
loop_
_entity_poly.entity_id
_entity_poly.type
_entity_poly.pdbx_seq_one_letter_code
_entity_poly.pdbx_strand_id
1 'polypeptide(L)'
;MKGSFAIVVVCFLVACSTKQEPPKAPLSQEKFSQVLLRSLLIEAHTGQRIAGDPGMVDVNAEYDAMFEKEGVSRAEFDSTYNAYLRQPEALKAVYEKVLNDLQQPENKGH
;
A
#
# COMPACT_ATOMS: atom_id res chain seq x y z
N MET A 1 -35.06 -17.18 -33.51
CA MET A 1 -33.67 -17.31 -33.03
C MET A 1 -33.10 -15.93 -32.71
N LYS A 2 -33.39 -15.35 -31.53
CA LYS A 2 -32.90 -14.01 -31.14
C LYS A 2 -32.51 -13.89 -29.65
N GLY A 3 -32.80 -14.92 -28.84
CA GLY A 3 -32.59 -14.90 -27.38
C GLY A 3 -31.22 -15.37 -26.90
N SER A 4 -30.43 -16.03 -27.74
CA SER A 4 -29.17 -16.68 -27.30
C SER A 4 -27.97 -15.73 -27.23
N PHE A 5 -28.02 -14.57 -27.89
CA PHE A 5 -26.89 -13.61 -27.88
C PHE A 5 -26.82 -12.79 -26.59
N ALA A 6 -27.97 -12.54 -25.95
CA ALA A 6 -28.04 -11.74 -24.71
C ALA A 6 -27.44 -12.46 -23.50
N ILE A 7 -27.53 -13.79 -23.44
CA ILE A 7 -27.02 -14.59 -22.30
C ILE A 7 -25.48 -14.60 -22.28
N VAL A 8 -24.83 -14.67 -23.44
CA VAL A 8 -23.36 -14.71 -23.52
C VAL A 8 -22.74 -13.40 -23.06
N VAL A 9 -23.37 -12.27 -23.34
CA VAL A 9 -22.88 -10.93 -22.94
C VAL A 9 -22.98 -10.72 -21.42
N VAL A 10 -24.01 -11.26 -20.77
CA VAL A 10 -24.19 -11.14 -19.31
C VAL A 10 -23.15 -11.98 -18.54
N CYS A 11 -22.74 -13.14 -19.06
CA CYS A 11 -21.73 -13.98 -18.40
C CYS A 11 -20.32 -13.36 -18.40
N PHE A 12 -19.98 -12.53 -19.39
CA PHE A 12 -18.67 -11.84 -19.43
C PHE A 12 -18.53 -10.73 -18.37
N LEU A 13 -19.64 -10.16 -17.88
CA LEU A 13 -19.60 -9.05 -16.92
C LEU A 13 -19.43 -9.51 -15.46
N VAL A 14 -19.75 -10.77 -15.14
CA VAL A 14 -19.67 -11.30 -13.76
C VAL A 14 -18.29 -11.89 -13.45
N ALA A 15 -17.49 -12.21 -14.47
CA ALA A 15 -16.18 -12.82 -14.30
C ALA A 15 -15.12 -11.87 -13.68
N CYS A 16 -15.34 -10.56 -13.69
CA CYS A 16 -14.39 -9.56 -13.17
C CYS A 16 -14.73 -9.01 -11.78
N SER A 17 -15.65 -9.63 -11.03
CA SER A 17 -16.07 -9.10 -9.71
C SER A 17 -15.78 -10.04 -8.54
N THR A 18 -14.69 -10.80 -8.60
CA THR A 18 -14.17 -11.46 -7.40
C THR A 18 -13.35 -10.45 -6.62
N LYS A 19 -13.91 -9.89 -5.54
CA LYS A 19 -13.13 -9.20 -4.50
C LYS A 19 -12.03 -10.17 -4.05
N GLN A 20 -10.81 -9.90 -4.46
CA GLN A 20 -9.66 -10.74 -4.11
C GLN A 20 -9.39 -10.55 -2.61
N GLU A 21 -9.40 -11.66 -1.87
CA GLU A 21 -9.08 -11.63 -0.44
C GLU A 21 -7.62 -11.17 -0.23
N PRO A 22 -7.33 -10.47 0.86
CA PRO A 22 -5.96 -10.11 1.21
C PRO A 22 -5.06 -11.35 1.29
N PRO A 23 -3.78 -11.26 0.89
CA PRO A 23 -2.84 -12.35 1.08
C PRO A 23 -2.70 -12.67 2.57
N LYS A 24 -2.48 -13.95 2.89
CA LYS A 24 -2.03 -14.32 4.24
C LYS A 24 -0.65 -13.72 4.47
N ALA A 25 -0.57 -12.79 5.40
CA ALA A 25 0.63 -12.03 5.72
C ALA A 25 0.72 -11.75 7.23
N PRO A 26 1.91 -11.42 7.76
CA PRO A 26 2.06 -11.06 9.16
C PRO A 26 1.26 -9.82 9.59
N LEU A 27 1.11 -8.83 8.70
CA LEU A 27 0.33 -7.62 8.99
C LEU A 27 -1.06 -7.71 8.36
N SER A 28 -2.07 -7.14 9.05
CA SER A 28 -3.38 -6.90 8.44
C SER A 28 -3.29 -5.88 7.31
N GLN A 29 -4.27 -5.86 6.41
CA GLN A 29 -4.33 -4.87 5.33
C GLN A 29 -4.30 -3.45 5.87
N GLU A 30 -5.06 -3.15 6.93
CA GLU A 30 -5.11 -1.82 7.54
C GLU A 30 -3.76 -1.40 8.10
N LYS A 31 -3.09 -2.29 8.84
CA LYS A 31 -1.79 -2.00 9.43
C LYS A 31 -0.72 -1.86 8.35
N PHE A 32 -0.75 -2.71 7.33
CA PHE A 32 0.15 -2.60 6.18
C PHE A 32 -0.05 -1.28 5.42
N SER A 33 -1.29 -0.88 5.13
CA SER A 33 -1.58 0.43 4.51
C SER A 33 -1.05 1.60 5.35
N GLN A 34 -1.23 1.56 6.67
CA GLN A 34 -0.71 2.61 7.57
C GLN A 34 0.82 2.69 7.52
N VAL A 35 1.51 1.55 7.65
CA VAL A 35 2.98 1.52 7.65
C VAL A 35 3.54 1.89 6.26
N LEU A 36 2.89 1.47 5.18
CA LEU A 36 3.26 1.84 3.81
C LEU A 36 3.09 3.35 3.55
N LEU A 37 2.03 3.95 4.08
CA LEU A 37 1.86 5.40 4.04
C LEU A 37 3.02 6.12 4.73
N ARG A 38 3.39 5.67 5.94
CA ARG A 38 4.51 6.26 6.70
C ARG A 38 5.83 6.10 5.97
N SER A 39 6.10 4.94 5.37
CA SER A 39 7.33 4.74 4.59
C SER A 39 7.40 5.69 3.39
N LEU A 40 6.30 5.87 2.65
CA LEU A 40 6.27 6.79 1.50
C LEU A 40 6.47 8.25 1.91
N LEU A 41 5.98 8.66 3.08
CA LEU A 41 6.25 9.99 3.63
C LEU A 41 7.73 10.16 3.99
N ILE A 42 8.37 9.16 4.62
CA ILE A 42 9.81 9.18 4.91
C ILE A 42 10.61 9.35 3.61
N GLU A 43 10.29 8.59 2.56
CA GLU A 43 10.94 8.72 1.25
C GLU A 43 10.77 10.13 0.66
N ALA A 44 9.57 10.69 0.73
CA ALA A 44 9.30 12.04 0.22
C ALA A 44 10.11 13.12 0.97
N HIS A 45 10.13 13.08 2.31
CA HIS A 45 10.90 14.02 3.12
C HIS A 45 12.41 13.83 2.96
N THR A 46 12.88 12.58 2.94
CA THR A 46 14.28 12.23 2.74
C THR A 46 14.77 12.69 1.38
N GLY A 47 14.01 12.43 0.31
CA GLY A 47 14.37 12.87 -1.05
C GLY A 47 14.53 14.39 -1.16
N GLN A 48 13.65 15.15 -0.49
CA GLN A 48 13.78 16.61 -0.41
C GLN A 48 15.03 17.06 0.37
N ARG A 49 15.33 16.39 1.50
CA ARG A 49 16.49 16.72 2.34
C ARG A 49 17.82 16.38 1.67
N ILE A 50 17.93 15.20 1.03
CA ILE A 50 19.13 14.78 0.30
C ILE A 50 19.45 15.75 -0.84
N ALA A 51 18.43 16.29 -1.52
CA ALA A 51 18.63 17.29 -2.57
C ALA A 51 19.22 18.62 -2.04
N GLY A 52 18.99 18.95 -0.76
CA GLY A 52 19.52 20.16 -0.12
C GLY A 52 20.83 19.95 0.63
N ASP A 53 21.00 18.81 1.30
CA ASP A 53 22.19 18.43 2.08
C ASP A 53 22.33 16.89 2.19
N PRO A 54 23.10 16.24 1.30
CA PRO A 54 23.22 14.78 1.24
C PRO A 54 23.91 14.15 2.46
N GLY A 55 24.66 14.92 3.26
CA GLY A 55 25.53 14.38 4.31
C GLY A 55 24.86 14.15 5.67
N MET A 56 23.62 14.60 5.84
CA MET A 56 22.97 14.75 7.16
C MET A 56 21.74 13.84 7.37
N VAL A 57 21.43 12.93 6.44
CA VAL A 57 20.21 12.10 6.53
C VAL A 57 20.57 10.62 6.73
N ASP A 58 20.31 10.11 7.93
CA ASP A 58 20.34 8.66 8.20
C ASP A 58 18.93 8.08 8.00
N VAL A 59 18.67 7.64 6.77
CA VAL A 59 17.37 7.08 6.37
C VAL A 59 17.03 5.81 7.16
N ASN A 60 18.04 5.01 7.53
CA ASN A 60 17.81 3.78 8.26
C ASN A 60 17.29 4.08 9.67
N ALA A 61 17.86 5.07 10.34
CA ALA A 61 17.37 5.51 11.65
C ALA A 61 15.91 6.02 11.60
N GLU A 62 15.50 6.73 10.54
CA GLU A 62 14.11 7.19 10.37
C GLU A 62 13.13 6.01 10.20
N TYR A 63 13.51 5.00 9.41
CA TYR A 63 12.70 3.79 9.26
C TYR A 63 12.63 2.97 10.56
N ASP A 64 13.74 2.82 11.28
CA ASP A 64 13.78 2.05 12.51
C ASP A 64 12.90 2.70 13.59
N ALA A 65 12.95 4.03 13.72
CA ALA A 65 12.06 4.78 14.59
C ALA A 65 10.58 4.66 14.19
N MET A 66 10.29 4.63 12.89
CA MET A 66 8.93 4.43 12.38
C MET A 66 8.40 3.03 12.72
N PHE A 67 9.20 2.00 12.50
CA PHE A 67 8.86 0.62 12.82
C PHE A 67 8.61 0.43 14.32
N GLU A 68 9.45 1.01 15.17
CA GLU A 68 9.24 1.02 16.62
C GLU A 68 7.93 1.71 17.00
N LYS A 69 7.69 2.92 16.48
CA LYS A 69 6.46 3.70 16.73
C LYS A 69 5.21 2.96 16.29
N GLU A 70 5.28 2.24 15.18
CA GLU A 70 4.16 1.48 14.64
C GLU A 70 4.03 0.08 15.27
N GLY A 71 4.99 -0.36 16.09
CA GLY A 71 4.98 -1.69 16.70
C GLY A 71 5.07 -2.81 15.67
N VAL A 72 5.83 -2.58 14.59
CA VAL A 72 5.98 -3.49 13.45
C VAL A 72 7.46 -3.70 13.19
N SER A 73 7.91 -4.94 13.02
CA SER A 73 9.27 -5.21 12.60
C SER A 73 9.45 -5.02 11.09
N ARG A 74 10.67 -4.67 10.67
CA ARG A 74 11.04 -4.62 9.26
C ARG A 74 10.73 -5.94 8.53
N ALA A 75 10.99 -7.08 9.18
CA ALA A 75 10.72 -8.40 8.61
C ALA A 75 9.22 -8.66 8.37
N GLU A 76 8.34 -8.23 9.27
CA GLU A 76 6.88 -8.36 9.08
C GLU A 76 6.40 -7.47 7.94
N PHE A 77 6.93 -6.24 7.83
CA PHE A 77 6.63 -5.34 6.73
C PHE A 77 7.08 -5.92 5.39
N ASP A 78 8.35 -6.33 5.28
CA ASP A 78 8.91 -6.88 4.05
C ASP A 78 8.20 -8.18 3.63
N SER A 79 7.92 -9.06 4.58
CA SER A 79 7.18 -10.29 4.31
C SER A 79 5.76 -10.00 3.84
N THR A 80 5.09 -9.01 4.44
CA THR A 80 3.74 -8.61 4.03
C THR A 80 3.77 -8.01 2.63
N TYR A 81 4.67 -7.07 2.37
CA TYR A 81 4.78 -6.43 1.07
C TYR A 81 5.08 -7.48 -0.03
N ASN A 82 6.01 -8.39 0.20
CA ASN A 82 6.29 -9.49 -0.73
C ASN A 82 5.05 -10.38 -0.99
N ALA A 83 4.17 -10.56 0.00
CA ALA A 83 2.92 -11.29 -0.20
C ALA A 83 1.93 -10.53 -1.10
N TYR A 84 1.83 -9.22 -0.93
CA TYR A 84 1.01 -8.35 -1.78
C TYR A 84 1.57 -8.20 -3.20
N LEU A 85 2.89 -8.25 -3.42
CA LEU A 85 3.49 -8.22 -4.75
C LEU A 85 3.03 -9.39 -5.65
N ARG A 86 2.65 -10.52 -5.05
CA ARG A 86 2.10 -11.69 -5.76
C ARG A 86 0.61 -11.57 -6.07
N GLN A 87 -0.04 -10.51 -5.59
CA GLN A 87 -1.48 -10.27 -5.72
C GLN A 87 -1.75 -8.82 -6.16
N PRO A 88 -1.59 -8.51 -7.47
CA PRO A 88 -1.62 -7.13 -7.97
C PRO A 88 -2.88 -6.34 -7.62
N GLU A 89 -4.06 -6.97 -7.70
CA GLU A 89 -5.34 -6.30 -7.38
C GLU A 89 -5.45 -5.97 -5.87
N ALA A 90 -4.97 -6.86 -5.00
CA ALA A 90 -4.94 -6.61 -3.56
C ALA A 90 -3.95 -5.47 -3.21
N LEU A 91 -2.79 -5.43 -3.88
CA LEU A 91 -1.81 -4.37 -3.70
C LEU A 91 -2.35 -3.03 -4.22
N LYS A 92 -3.04 -3.02 -5.36
CA LYS A 92 -3.71 -1.84 -5.89
C LYS A 92 -4.71 -1.27 -4.89
N ALA A 93 -5.54 -2.11 -4.26
CA ALA A 93 -6.48 -1.66 -3.22
C ALA A 93 -5.77 -1.03 -2.01
N VAL A 94 -4.61 -1.56 -1.61
CA VAL A 94 -3.77 -0.96 -0.56
C VAL A 94 -3.29 0.44 -0.99
N TYR A 95 -2.80 0.60 -2.22
CA TYR A 95 -2.37 1.90 -2.74
C TYR A 95 -3.50 2.90 -2.88
N GLU A 96 -4.67 2.48 -3.36
CA GLU A 96 -5.87 3.34 -3.41
C GLU A 96 -6.22 3.86 -2.01
N LYS A 97 -6.17 3.00 -0.99
CA LYS A 97 -6.37 3.42 0.40
C LYS A 97 -5.32 4.43 0.84
N VAL A 98 -4.03 4.15 0.61
CA VAL A 98 -2.91 5.04 0.97
C VAL A 98 -3.05 6.41 0.30
N LEU A 99 -3.42 6.46 -0.98
CA LEU A 99 -3.66 7.70 -1.72
C LEU A 99 -4.83 8.50 -1.15
N ASN A 100 -5.92 7.82 -0.77
CA ASN A 100 -7.05 8.47 -0.09
C ASN A 100 -6.62 9.04 1.26
N ASP A 101 -5.80 8.31 2.02
CA ASP A 101 -5.29 8.76 3.32
C ASP A 101 -4.33 9.96 3.18
N LEU A 102 -3.51 10.02 2.12
CA LEU A 102 -2.66 11.18 1.80
C LEU A 102 -3.46 12.46 1.50
N GLN A 103 -4.66 12.31 0.95
CA GLN A 103 -5.50 13.46 0.62
C GLN A 103 -6.18 14.09 1.85
N GLN A 104 -6.15 13.40 3.00
CA GLN A 104 -6.74 13.90 4.24
C GLN A 104 -5.95 15.11 4.79
N PRO A 105 -6.65 16.13 5.34
CA PRO A 105 -6.01 17.37 5.80
C PRO A 105 -4.94 17.15 6.88
N GLU A 106 -5.14 16.15 7.76
CA GLU A 106 -4.19 15.82 8.84
C GLU A 106 -2.79 15.41 8.35
N ASN A 107 -2.68 14.93 7.11
CA ASN A 107 -1.43 14.46 6.53
C ASN A 107 -0.78 15.52 5.62
N LYS A 108 -1.41 16.69 5.42
CA LYS A 108 -0.90 17.79 4.59
C LYS A 108 -0.06 18.83 5.35
N GLY A 109 0.14 18.64 6.66
CA GLY A 109 0.66 19.67 7.56
C GLY A 109 1.85 19.25 8.44
N HIS A 110 2.87 18.61 7.88
CA HIS A 110 4.19 18.49 8.51
C HIS A 110 5.29 18.93 7.54
#